data_AF-A0A2K3L0F9-F1
#
_entry.id   AF-A0A2K3L0F9-F1
#
_cell.length_a   1.000
_cell.length_b   1.000
_cell.length_c   1.000
_cell.angle_alpha   90.00
_cell.angle_beta   90.00
_cell.angle_gamma   90.00
#
_symmetry.space_group_name_H-M   'P 1'
#
loop_
_entity.id
_entity.type
_entity.pdbx_description
1 polymer ?
#
loop_
_entity_poly.entity_id
_entity_poly.type
_entity_poly.pdbx_seq_one_letter_code
_entity_poly.pdbx_strand_id
1 'polypeptide(L)'
;MNTSKARSNAMKIAVGMLGVESAAIGGDNKDQIEVIGEMDPVRLTNLLRKRFCRAELLSVEEKKEEKKEEKKKEEKVVPCSCPPYGYPAIP
;
A
#
# COMPACT_ATOMS: atom_id res chain seq x y z
N MET A 1 -0.97 13.73 -7.41
CA MET A 1 -2.41 13.46 -7.64
C MET A 1 -3.18 14.79 -7.67
N ASN A 2 -2.84 15.68 -8.59
CA ASN A 2 -2.94 17.13 -8.33
C ASN A 2 -4.29 17.77 -8.69
N THR A 3 -5.24 17.01 -9.25
CA THR A 3 -6.56 17.53 -9.66
C THR A 3 -7.68 16.83 -8.90
N SER A 4 -8.85 17.49 -8.78
CA SER A 4 -10.04 16.88 -8.18
C SER A 4 -10.43 15.56 -8.89
N LYS A 5 -10.36 15.54 -10.22
CA LYS A 5 -10.62 14.34 -11.03
C LYS A 5 -9.64 13.20 -10.74
N ALA A 6 -8.35 13.53 -10.59
CA ALA A 6 -7.34 12.55 -10.21
C ALA A 6 -7.65 11.93 -8.84
N ARG A 7 -8.00 12.78 -7.85
CA ARG A 7 -8.38 12.33 -6.51
C ARG A 7 -9.61 11.42 -6.51
N SER A 8 -10.66 11.80 -7.25
CA SER A 8 -11.85 10.94 -7.39
C SER A 8 -11.55 9.61 -8.06
N ASN A 9 -10.69 9.58 -9.09
CA ASN A 9 -10.32 8.34 -9.77
C ASN A 9 -9.48 7.42 -8.88
N ALA A 10 -8.56 8.01 -8.12
CA ALA A 10 -7.75 7.28 -7.16
C ALA A 10 -8.60 6.65 -6.06
N MET A 11 -9.54 7.42 -5.50
CA MET A 11 -10.49 6.90 -4.51
C MET A 11 -11.35 5.76 -5.10
N LYS A 12 -11.83 5.89 -6.34
CA LYS A 12 -12.59 4.82 -7.03
C LYS A 12 -11.80 3.53 -7.15
N ILE A 13 -10.49 3.62 -7.43
CA ILE A 13 -9.62 2.43 -7.51
C ILE A 13 -9.42 1.82 -6.14
N ALA A 14 -9.17 2.65 -5.12
CA ALA A 14 -9.00 2.20 -3.75
C ALA A 14 -10.25 1.46 -3.24
N VAL A 15 -11.43 2.09 -3.31
CA VAL A 15 -12.70 1.51 -2.85
C VAL A 15 -13.20 0.36 -3.75
N GLY A 16 -12.77 0.33 -5.02
CA GLY A 16 -13.15 -0.71 -5.97
C GLY A 16 -12.43 -2.05 -5.78
N MET A 17 -11.44 -2.13 -4.88
CA MET A 17 -10.82 -3.40 -4.55
C MET A 17 -11.65 -4.21 -3.55
N LEU A 18 -11.58 -5.53 -3.69
CA LEU A 18 -12.18 -6.45 -2.74
C LEU A 18 -11.42 -6.40 -1.40
N GLY A 19 -12.18 -6.41 -0.31
CA GLY A 19 -11.64 -6.38 1.06
C GLY A 19 -11.37 -4.99 1.62
N VAL A 20 -11.72 -3.92 0.90
CA VAL A 20 -11.64 -2.54 1.39
C VAL A 20 -12.80 -2.25 2.32
N GLU A 21 -12.48 -1.82 3.54
CA GLU A 21 -13.45 -1.39 4.55
C GLU A 21 -13.60 0.13 4.55
N SER A 22 -12.49 0.86 4.43
CA SER A 22 -12.48 2.32 4.39
C SER A 22 -11.29 2.84 3.57
N ALA A 23 -11.47 4.02 2.97
CA ALA A 23 -10.41 4.72 2.26
C ALA A 23 -10.52 6.23 2.47
N ALA A 24 -9.40 6.90 2.73
CA ALA A 24 -9.31 8.33 2.95
C ALA A 24 -8.16 8.94 2.14
N ILE A 25 -8.31 10.22 1.77
CA ILE A 25 -7.21 10.98 1.17
C ILE A 25 -6.50 11.73 2.29
N GLY A 26 -5.22 11.45 2.47
CA GLY A 26 -4.34 12.02 3.48
C GLY A 26 -3.15 12.79 2.91
N GLY A 27 -2.24 13.17 3.80
CA GLY A 27 -1.04 13.96 3.52
C GLY A 27 -1.32 15.44 3.28
N ASP A 28 -0.33 16.30 3.56
CA ASP A 28 -0.46 17.77 3.46
C ASP A 28 -0.90 18.23 2.08
N ASN A 29 -0.38 17.55 1.04
CA ASN A 29 -0.67 17.85 -0.36
C ASN A 29 -1.87 17.07 -0.93
N LYS A 30 -2.57 16.27 -0.11
CA LYS A 30 -3.70 15.42 -0.54
C LYS A 30 -3.32 14.41 -1.64
N ASP A 31 -2.07 13.97 -1.60
CA ASP A 31 -1.46 13.07 -2.56
C ASP A 31 -1.30 11.63 -2.02
N GLN A 32 -1.73 11.38 -0.78
CA GLN A 32 -1.67 10.07 -0.16
C GLN A 32 -3.07 9.48 0.00
N ILE A 33 -3.17 8.17 -0.07
CA ILE A 33 -4.42 7.43 0.15
C ILE A 33 -4.16 6.42 1.25
N GLU A 34 -4.90 6.57 2.33
CA GLU A 34 -4.94 5.62 3.43
C GLU A 34 -6.09 4.65 3.16
N VAL A 35 -5.81 3.36 3.18
CA VAL A 35 -6.80 2.32 2.91
C VAL A 35 -6.76 1.31 4.05
N ILE A 36 -7.93 1.01 4.58
CA ILE A 36 -8.13 0.08 5.68
C ILE A 36 -8.94 -1.10 5.14
N GLY A 37 -8.47 -2.32 5.41
CA GLY A 37 -9.14 -3.55 5.04
C GLY A 37 -8.17 -4.68 4.73
N GLU A 38 -8.71 -5.87 4.47
CA GLU A 38 -7.92 -7.06 4.13
C GLU A 38 -7.68 -7.07 2.61
N MET A 39 -6.50 -6.63 2.19
CA MET A 39 -6.17 -6.53 0.77
C MET A 39 -4.68 -6.70 0.51
N ASP A 40 -4.36 -7.07 -0.74
CA ASP A 40 -2.98 -7.12 -1.20
C ASP A 40 -2.49 -5.69 -1.54
N PRO A 41 -1.54 -5.13 -0.77
CA PRO A 41 -1.05 -3.78 -0.98
C PRO A 41 -0.22 -3.65 -2.28
N VAL A 42 0.41 -4.74 -2.73
CA VAL A 42 1.15 -4.76 -4.01
C VAL A 42 0.18 -4.70 -5.19
N ARG A 43 -0.93 -5.42 -5.10
CA ARG A 43 -1.98 -5.35 -6.12
C ARG A 43 -2.63 -3.97 -6.18
N LEU A 44 -2.92 -3.35 -5.04
CA LEU A 44 -3.44 -1.97 -4.98
C LEU A 44 -2.52 -0.97 -5.66
N THR A 45 -1.24 -1.00 -5.27
CA THR A 45 -0.24 -0.06 -5.80
C THR A 45 -0.03 -0.26 -7.29
N ASN A 46 -0.08 -1.50 -7.79
CA ASN A 46 -0.05 -1.80 -9.22
C ASN A 46 -1.27 -1.22 -9.97
N LEU A 47 -2.48 -1.31 -9.41
CA LEU A 47 -3.67 -0.71 -10.03
C LEU A 47 -3.57 0.82 -10.09
N LEU A 48 -3.01 1.44 -9.05
CA LEU A 48 -2.75 2.88 -9.03
C LEU A 48 -1.68 3.27 -10.06
N ARG A 49 -0.58 2.51 -10.16
CA ARG A 49 0.48 2.73 -11.17
C ARG A 49 -0.05 2.66 -12.60
N LYS A 50 -0.96 1.72 -12.89
CA LYS A 50 -1.59 1.61 -14.22
C LYS A 50 -2.37 2.86 -14.62
N ARG A 51 -2.90 3.63 -13.66
CA ARG A 51 -3.74 4.81 -13.91
C ARG A 51 -3.00 6.14 -13.74
N PHE A 52 -2.03 6.20 -12.84
CA PHE A 52 -1.30 7.43 -12.49
C PHE A 52 0.16 7.43 -12.91
N CYS A 53 0.62 6.38 -13.61
CA CYS A 53 2.00 6.09 -14.01
C CYS A 53 2.98 5.85 -12.84
N ARG A 54 2.82 6.61 -11.74
CA ARG A 54 3.63 6.50 -10.52
C ARG A 54 2.72 6.41 -9.30
N ALA A 55 2.99 5.42 -8.46
CA ALA A 55 2.44 5.30 -7.12
C ALA A 55 3.47 4.56 -6.26
N GLU A 56 3.62 5.01 -5.03
CA GLU A 56 4.58 4.49 -4.07
C GLU A 56 3.84 4.00 -2.84
N LEU A 57 4.30 2.87 -2.32
CA LEU A 57 3.81 2.32 -1.07
C LEU A 57 4.65 2.94 0.04
N LEU A 58 4.01 3.69 0.94
CA LEU A 58 4.70 4.40 2.00
C LEU A 58 4.80 3.56 3.27
N SER A 59 3.67 3.03 3.74
CA SER A 59 3.60 2.17 4.91
C SER A 59 2.48 1.15 4.73
N VAL A 60 2.67 -0.05 5.29
CA VAL A 60 1.62 -1.05 5.48
C VAL A 60 1.64 -1.39 6.96
N GLU A 61 0.49 -1.19 7.60
CA GLU A 61 0.33 -1.51 9.01
C GLU A 61 -0.82 -2.50 9.15
N GLU A 62 -0.57 -3.58 9.89
CA GLU A 62 -1.63 -4.49 10.28
C GLU A 62 -2.47 -3.79 11.35
N LYS A 63 -3.77 -3.66 11.08
CA LYS A 63 -4.72 -3.15 12.07
C LYS A 63 -4.86 -4.22 13.16
N LYS A 64 -3.99 -4.15 14.18
CA LYS A 64 -4.19 -4.89 15.43
C LYS A 64 -5.52 -4.45 15.98
N GLU A 65 -6.49 -5.36 16.08
CA GLU A 65 -7.71 -5.11 16.83
C GLU A 65 -7.31 -4.63 18.23
N GLU A 66 -7.60 -3.37 18.55
CA GLU A 66 -7.30 -2.80 19.85
C GLU A 66 -8.18 -3.47 20.91
N LYS A 67 -7.69 -4.57 21.49
CA LYS A 67 -7.69 -4.66 22.95
C LYS A 67 -6.65 -3.67 23.45
N LYS A 68 -7.14 -2.47 23.76
CA LYS A 68 -6.56 -1.45 24.66
C LYS A 68 -5.38 -1.97 25.49
N GLU A 69 -4.15 -1.53 25.19
CA GLU A 69 -3.11 -1.17 26.18
C GLU A 69 -1.79 -0.71 25.53
N GLU A 70 -1.15 0.22 26.22
CA GLU A 70 -0.01 1.04 25.84
C GLU A 70 1.33 0.28 25.63
N LYS A 71 2.30 1.03 25.07
CA LYS A 71 3.77 0.89 25.09
C LYS A 71 4.46 0.18 23.91
N LYS A 72 5.06 1.05 23.08
CA LYS A 72 6.51 1.16 22.81
C LYS A 72 7.26 -0.15 22.51
N LYS A 73 7.67 -0.31 21.24
CA LYS A 73 9.09 -0.40 20.83
C LYS A 73 9.25 -0.56 19.33
N GLU A 74 10.12 0.26 18.77
CA GLU A 74 10.88 0.00 17.54
C GLU A 74 11.46 -1.42 17.57
N GLU A 75 11.29 -2.21 16.51
CA GLU A 75 12.33 -3.18 16.13
C GLU A 75 12.29 -3.64 14.66
N LYS A 76 13.41 -3.32 13.99
CA LYS A 76 14.09 -4.02 12.89
C LYS A 76 13.33 -4.46 11.64
N VAL A 77 13.65 -3.74 10.57
CA VAL A 77 13.76 -4.24 9.19
C VAL A 77 14.59 -5.52 9.18
N VAL A 78 13.96 -6.64 8.86
CA VAL A 78 14.65 -7.88 8.46
C VAL A 78 14.88 -7.77 6.95
N PRO A 79 16.13 -7.66 6.46
CA PRO A 79 16.37 -7.78 5.03
C PRO A 79 16.10 -9.23 4.64
N CYS A 80 15.03 -9.48 3.90
CA CYS A 80 14.79 -10.77 3.25
C CYS A 80 15.98 -11.07 2.33
N SER A 81 16.81 -12.02 2.75
CA SER A 81 17.83 -12.65 1.93
C SER A 81 17.14 -13.47 0.84
N CYS A 82 16.94 -12.87 -0.34
CA CYS A 82 16.63 -13.64 -1.54
C CYS A 82 17.95 -14.19 -2.08
N PRO A 83 18.18 -15.51 -2.08
CA PRO A 83 19.38 -16.07 -2.70
C PRO A 83 19.36 -15.74 -4.20
N PRO A 84 20.52 -15.40 -4.80
CA PRO A 84 20.59 -15.09 -6.22
C PRO A 84 20.15 -16.31 -7.04
N TYR A 85 19.10 -16.14 -7.85
CA TYR A 85 18.69 -17.14 -8.84
C TYR A 85 19.85 -17.38 -9.82
N GLY A 86 20.60 -18.46 -9.60
CA GLY A 86 21.56 -18.98 -10.56
C GLY A 86 20.80 -19.68 -11.69
N TYR A 87 20.82 -19.08 -12.89
CA TYR A 87 20.36 -19.77 -14.09
C TYR A 87 21.29 -20.95 -14.38
N PRO A 88 20.78 -22.17 -14.59
CA PRO A 88 21.63 -23.27 -15.03
C PRO A 88 22.11 -23.00 -16.47
N ALA A 89 23.39 -23.25 -16.72
CA ALA A 89 23.94 -23.24 -18.07
C ALA A 89 23.25 -24.33 -18.90
N ILE A 90 22.68 -23.92 -20.03
CA ILE A 90 22.05 -24.81 -21.00
C ILE A 90 23.17 -25.54 -21.77
N PRO A 91 23.14 -26.88 -21.91
CA PRO A 91 24.18 -27.66 -22.59
C PRO A 91 24.25 -27.39 -24.10
#